data_AF-A0A950Z9S9-F1
#
_entry.id   AF-A0A950Z9S9-F1
#
_cell.length_a   1.000
_cell.length_b   1.000
_cell.length_c   1.000
_cell.angle_alpha   90.00
_cell.angle_beta   90.00
_cell.angle_gamma   90.00
#
_symmetry.space_group_name_H-M   'P 1'
#
loop_
_entity.id
_entity.type
_entity.pdbx_description
1 polymer ?
#
loop_
_entity_poly.entity_id
_entity_poly.type
_entity_poly.pdbx_seq_one_letter_code
_entity_poly.pdbx_strand_id
1 'polypeptide(L)'
;MAGKNRALVGLGSYWVNAIAGCNDCHSAGPQTQYAPGGNPYFGQSKVTNAATYVGGGRDFGPLTTAPGALHIVSRNLTPDKTGLPVGGRSFSELREILKTGTDLDHLHPTGLSSQTTNCLPAPFDGNLLQIMPWPVYQSMAEQAM
;
A
#
# COMPACT_ATOMS: atom_id res chain seq x y z
N MET A 1 3.73 23.48 -0.76
CA MET A 1 5.17 23.15 -0.62
C MET A 1 5.75 23.80 0.64
N ALA A 2 5.18 23.51 1.81
CA ALA A 2 5.49 24.19 3.07
C ALA A 2 6.93 23.91 3.56
N GLY A 3 7.92 24.66 3.06
CA GLY A 3 9.33 24.55 3.47
C GLY A 3 10.05 23.26 3.06
N LYS A 4 9.41 22.37 2.28
CA LYS A 4 10.02 21.12 1.80
C LYS A 4 10.85 21.34 0.54
N ASN A 5 11.93 20.57 0.38
CA ASN A 5 12.73 20.58 -0.85
C ASN A 5 11.86 20.18 -2.05
N ARG A 6 11.71 21.08 -3.02
CA ARG A 6 10.85 20.89 -4.20
C ARG A 6 11.26 19.70 -5.05
N ALA A 7 12.57 19.47 -5.20
CA ALA A 7 13.07 18.35 -5.98
C ALA A 7 12.66 17.02 -5.35
N LEU A 8 12.77 16.90 -4.02
CA LEU A 8 12.35 15.69 -3.30
C LEU A 8 10.83 15.51 -3.29
N VAL A 9 10.06 16.59 -3.19
CA VAL A 9 8.60 16.53 -3.33
C VAL A 9 8.19 16.06 -4.74
N GLY A 10 8.86 16.57 -5.78
CA GLY A 10 8.63 16.15 -7.15
C GLY A 10 8.99 14.69 -7.39
N LEU A 11 10.17 14.27 -6.91
CA LEU A 11 10.63 12.89 -7.00
C LEU A 11 9.69 11.93 -6.26
N GLY A 12 9.31 12.25 -5.02
CA GLY A 12 8.33 11.46 -4.27
C GLY A 12 6.99 11.36 -4.97
N SER A 13 6.49 12.47 -5.54
CA SER A 13 5.25 12.48 -6.33
C SER A 13 5.35 11.59 -7.57
N TYR A 14 6.48 11.65 -8.30
CA TYR A 14 6.73 10.80 -9.46
C TYR A 14 6.74 9.32 -9.09
N TRP A 15 7.41 8.96 -7.98
CA TRP A 15 7.40 7.58 -7.47
C TRP A 15 5.98 7.11 -7.17
N VAL A 16 5.23 7.85 -6.35
CA VAL A 16 3.90 7.42 -5.89
C VAL A 16 2.88 7.35 -7.03
N ASN A 17 2.96 8.26 -8.01
CA ASN A 17 1.93 8.39 -9.06
C ASN A 17 2.26 7.73 -10.39
N ALA A 18 3.55 7.61 -10.76
CA ALA A 18 3.95 7.18 -12.10
C ALA A 18 4.62 5.80 -12.11
N ILE A 19 5.49 5.51 -11.16
CA ILE A 19 6.27 4.25 -11.17
C ILE A 19 5.66 3.19 -10.26
N ALA A 20 5.40 3.54 -9.00
CA ALA A 20 4.89 2.59 -8.00
C ALA A 20 3.37 2.44 -8.06
N GLY A 21 2.65 3.45 -8.58
CA GLY A 21 1.19 3.39 -8.71
C GLY A 21 0.48 3.11 -7.39
N CYS A 22 0.92 3.72 -6.27
CA CYS A 22 0.46 3.33 -4.93
C CYS A 22 -1.07 3.40 -4.81
N ASN A 23 -1.71 4.39 -5.44
CA ASN A 23 -3.15 4.57 -5.39
C ASN A 23 -3.94 3.46 -6.12
N ASP A 24 -3.31 2.69 -7.01
CA ASP A 24 -3.94 1.59 -7.74
C ASP A 24 -4.27 0.42 -6.80
N CYS A 25 -3.43 0.20 -5.79
CA CYS A 25 -3.66 -0.78 -4.73
C CYS A 25 -4.25 -0.16 -3.47
N HIS A 26 -3.87 1.07 -3.11
CA HIS A 26 -4.26 1.73 -1.87
C HIS A 26 -5.48 2.65 -2.04
N SER A 27 -6.52 2.15 -2.68
CA SER A 27 -7.85 2.77 -2.73
C SER A 27 -8.89 1.66 -2.58
N ALA A 28 -10.12 1.95 -2.14
CA ALA A 28 -11.17 0.92 -2.01
C ALA A 28 -11.73 0.43 -3.38
N GLY A 29 -10.93 0.49 -4.44
CA GLY A 29 -11.26 0.07 -5.80
C GLY A 29 -11.59 1.22 -6.75
N PRO A 30 -11.76 0.94 -8.06
CA PRO A 30 -11.99 1.96 -9.08
C PRO A 30 -13.16 2.91 -8.81
N GLN A 31 -14.17 2.43 -8.07
CA GLN A 31 -15.34 3.22 -7.67
C GLN A 31 -14.99 4.39 -6.73
N THR A 32 -13.93 4.24 -5.92
CA THR A 32 -13.47 5.29 -4.99
C THR A 32 -12.18 5.94 -5.46
N GLN A 33 -11.40 5.28 -6.31
CA GLN A 33 -10.11 5.74 -6.83
C GLN A 33 -10.23 7.00 -7.71
N TYR A 34 -11.34 7.14 -8.43
CA TYR A 34 -11.59 8.22 -9.38
C TYR A 34 -12.75 9.12 -8.92
N ALA A 35 -12.65 10.41 -9.23
CA ALA A 35 -13.73 11.35 -8.96
C ALA A 35 -14.94 11.04 -9.88
N PRO A 36 -16.17 11.47 -9.50
CA PRO A 36 -17.33 11.34 -10.38
C PRO A 36 -17.06 11.93 -11.77
N GLY A 37 -17.32 11.14 -12.82
CA GLY A 37 -17.06 11.54 -14.21
C GLY A 37 -15.58 11.44 -14.65
N GLY A 38 -14.69 10.95 -13.79
CA GLY A 38 -13.25 10.83 -14.04
C GLY A 38 -12.71 9.41 -14.13
N ASN A 39 -13.58 8.41 -14.32
CA ASN A 39 -13.21 7.00 -14.28
C ASN A 39 -12.82 6.49 -15.69
N PRO A 40 -11.52 6.20 -15.94
CA PRO A 40 -11.06 5.75 -17.26
C PRO A 40 -11.62 4.39 -17.69
N TYR A 41 -12.08 3.55 -16.75
CA TYR A 41 -12.75 2.28 -17.10
C TYR A 41 -14.11 2.49 -17.79
N PHE A 42 -14.64 3.71 -17.78
CA PHE A 42 -15.84 4.11 -18.53
C PHE A 42 -15.50 4.99 -19.74
N GLY A 43 -14.24 5.03 -20.17
CA GLY A 43 -13.77 5.86 -21.28
C GLY A 43 -13.69 7.36 -20.97
N GLN A 44 -13.75 7.74 -19.69
CA GLN A 44 -13.69 9.12 -19.24
C GLN A 44 -12.23 9.59 -19.07
N SER A 45 -11.99 10.90 -19.14
CA SER A 45 -10.70 11.47 -18.77
C SER A 45 -10.38 11.16 -17.31
N LYS A 46 -9.20 10.57 -17.05
CA LYS A 46 -8.78 10.19 -15.71
C LYS A 46 -8.74 11.40 -14.76
N VAL A 47 -9.52 11.35 -13.69
CA VAL A 47 -9.42 12.28 -12.56
C VAL A 47 -9.36 11.48 -11.26
N THR A 48 -8.19 11.50 -10.61
CA THR A 48 -8.01 10.84 -9.32
C THR A 48 -8.85 11.51 -8.24
N ASN A 49 -9.51 10.72 -7.39
CA ASN A 49 -10.24 11.24 -6.25
C ASN A 49 -9.27 11.59 -5.12
N ALA A 50 -9.11 12.88 -4.84
CA ALA A 50 -8.24 13.34 -3.76
C ALA A 50 -8.73 12.95 -2.37
N ALA A 51 -10.04 12.73 -2.18
CA ALA A 51 -10.62 12.43 -0.87
C ALA A 51 -10.28 11.03 -0.34
N THR A 52 -9.91 10.12 -1.24
CA THR A 52 -9.63 8.70 -0.95
C THR A 52 -8.24 8.29 -1.41
N TYR A 53 -7.43 9.25 -1.86
CA TYR A 53 -6.11 9.01 -2.43
C TYR A 53 -5.21 8.32 -1.40
N VAL A 54 -4.68 7.14 -1.78
CA VAL A 54 -3.87 6.26 -0.94
C VAL A 54 -4.51 5.88 0.41
N GLY A 55 -5.84 5.99 0.51
CA GLY A 55 -6.63 5.73 1.72
C GLY A 55 -6.75 4.24 2.10
N GLY A 56 -6.35 3.34 1.21
CA GLY A 56 -6.44 1.90 1.43
C GLY A 56 -7.86 1.34 1.30
N GLY A 57 -8.11 0.19 1.94
CA GLY A 57 -9.41 -0.49 1.94
C GLY A 57 -9.70 -1.36 0.73
N ARG A 58 -8.76 -1.57 -0.22
CA ARG A 58 -8.94 -2.54 -1.29
C ARG A 58 -8.95 -3.95 -0.72
N ASP A 59 -10.05 -4.66 -0.88
CA ASP A 59 -10.10 -6.11 -0.68
C ASP A 59 -9.61 -6.81 -1.95
N PHE A 60 -8.56 -7.63 -1.82
CA PHE A 60 -8.01 -8.45 -2.90
C PHE A 60 -8.56 -9.88 -2.91
N GLY A 61 -9.51 -10.17 -2.01
CA GLY A 61 -10.09 -11.48 -1.81
C GLY A 61 -9.33 -12.32 -0.79
N PRO A 62 -9.74 -13.60 -0.65
CA PRO A 62 -9.16 -14.50 0.32
C PRO A 62 -7.74 -14.91 -0.06
N LEU A 63 -6.86 -15.01 0.94
CA LEU A 63 -5.46 -15.45 0.81
C LEU A 63 -5.33 -16.85 0.19
N THR A 64 -6.33 -17.72 0.41
CA THR A 64 -6.39 -19.06 -0.18
C THR A 64 -7.82 -19.36 -0.62
N THR A 65 -8.01 -20.44 -1.37
CA THR A 65 -9.34 -20.93 -1.75
C THR A 65 -10.05 -21.70 -0.63
N ALA A 66 -9.43 -21.81 0.57
CA ALA A 66 -10.03 -22.52 1.68
C ALA A 66 -11.25 -21.75 2.23
N PRO A 67 -12.34 -22.45 2.61
CA PRO A 67 -13.47 -21.81 3.28
C PRO A 67 -13.03 -21.05 4.53
N GLY A 68 -13.44 -19.78 4.65
CA GLY A 68 -13.10 -18.93 5.80
C GLY A 68 -11.67 -18.39 5.80
N ALA A 69 -10.94 -18.46 4.68
CA ALA A 69 -9.63 -17.86 4.55
C ALA A 69 -9.66 -16.33 4.78
N LEU A 70 -8.59 -15.81 5.37
CA LEU A 70 -8.42 -14.38 5.65
C LEU A 70 -8.39 -13.58 4.34
N HIS A 71 -9.08 -12.45 4.32
CA HIS A 71 -9.03 -11.52 3.20
C HIS A 71 -7.82 -10.61 3.32
N ILE A 72 -7.20 -10.29 2.18
CA ILE A 72 -6.08 -9.36 2.14
C ILE A 72 -6.62 -7.98 1.79
N VAL A 73 -6.46 -7.03 2.70
CA VAL A 73 -6.96 -5.66 2.55
C VAL A 73 -5.80 -4.67 2.55
N SER A 74 -5.75 -3.75 1.57
CA SER A 74 -4.71 -2.72 1.51
C SER A 74 -4.78 -1.77 2.72
N ARG A 75 -3.62 -1.47 3.33
CA ARG A 75 -3.52 -0.51 4.44
C ARG A 75 -3.76 0.93 3.98
N ASN A 76 -4.14 1.80 4.91
CA ASN A 76 -4.21 3.24 4.69
C ASN A 76 -2.79 3.85 4.74
N LEU A 77 -2.37 4.54 3.68
CA LEU A 77 -1.07 5.20 3.61
C LEU A 77 -1.14 6.71 3.82
N THR A 78 -2.33 7.27 4.06
CA THR A 78 -2.50 8.71 4.28
C THR A 78 -1.59 9.19 5.39
N PRO A 79 -1.03 10.41 5.27
CA PRO A 79 -0.26 10.99 6.34
C PRO A 79 -1.06 11.10 7.64
N ASP A 80 -0.39 10.90 8.77
CA ASP A 80 -0.97 11.21 10.08
C ASP A 80 -1.01 12.72 10.33
N LYS A 81 -1.40 13.13 11.55
CA LYS A 81 -1.44 14.55 11.95
C LYS A 81 -0.06 15.24 11.92
N THR A 82 1.04 14.48 11.93
CA THR A 82 2.40 15.02 11.81
C THR A 82 2.86 15.14 10.35
N GLY A 83 2.06 14.60 9.42
CA GLY A 83 2.37 14.58 7.99
C GLY A 83 3.29 13.43 7.60
N LEU A 84 3.47 12.42 8.45
CA LEU A 84 4.26 11.21 8.17
C LEU A 84 3.37 10.13 7.54
N PRO A 85 3.87 9.40 6.52
CA PRO A 85 3.10 8.41 5.78
C PRO A 85 2.73 7.21 6.64
N VAL A 86 1.76 6.40 6.18
CA VAL A 86 1.38 5.12 6.81
C VAL A 86 1.02 5.29 8.30
N GLY A 87 0.30 6.37 8.62
CA GLY A 87 -0.13 6.62 10.00
C GLY A 87 0.99 7.00 10.98
N GLY A 88 2.15 7.46 10.50
CA GLY A 88 3.21 8.00 11.38
C GLY A 88 4.60 7.42 11.18
N ARG A 89 4.83 6.59 10.16
CA ARG A 89 6.12 5.92 9.96
C ARG A 89 7.23 6.88 9.52
N SER A 90 8.43 6.63 10.02
CA SER A 90 9.64 7.30 9.57
C SER A 90 10.00 6.89 8.14
N PHE A 91 10.89 7.66 7.51
CA PHE A 91 11.41 7.33 6.18
C PHE A 91 12.17 5.99 6.17
N SER A 92 12.96 5.70 7.22
CA SER A 92 13.71 4.44 7.31
C SER A 92 12.80 3.22 7.39
N GLU A 93 11.72 3.30 8.17
CA GLU A 93 10.72 2.22 8.25
C GLU A 93 9.97 2.05 6.92
N LEU A 94 9.58 3.16 6.28
CA LEU A 94 8.93 3.10 4.96
C LEU A 94 9.86 2.47 3.92
N ARG A 95 11.16 2.83 3.94
CA ARG A 95 12.18 2.24 3.08
C ARG A 95 12.32 0.74 3.35
N GLU A 96 12.36 0.32 4.61
CA GLU A 96 12.44 -1.09 4.98
C GLU A 96 11.26 -1.87 4.42
N ILE A 97 10.02 -1.42 4.67
CA ILE A 97 8.80 -2.03 4.15
C ILE A 97 8.87 -2.16 2.62
N LEU A 98 9.22 -1.06 1.92
CA LEU A 98 9.30 -1.06 0.46
C LEU A 98 10.37 -2.01 -0.07
N LYS A 99 11.49 -2.18 0.64
CA LYS A 99 12.65 -2.97 0.17
C LYS A 99 12.59 -4.45 0.50
N THR A 100 11.87 -4.80 1.55
CA THR A 100 11.93 -6.15 2.13
C THR A 100 10.56 -6.80 2.24
N GLY A 101 9.49 -6.00 2.17
CA GLY A 101 8.14 -6.47 2.42
C GLY A 101 7.83 -6.69 3.90
N THR A 102 8.72 -6.34 4.82
CA THR A 102 8.50 -6.53 6.26
C THR A 102 7.19 -5.88 6.71
N ASP A 103 6.32 -6.66 7.34
CA ASP A 103 5.15 -6.15 8.02
C ASP A 103 5.51 -5.71 9.44
N LEU A 104 5.93 -4.45 9.58
CA LEU A 104 6.30 -3.87 10.88
C LEU A 104 5.14 -3.81 11.89
N ASP A 105 3.89 -4.03 11.47
CA ASP A 105 2.75 -4.08 12.38
C ASP A 105 2.56 -5.47 13.00
N HIS A 106 3.10 -6.53 12.39
CA HIS A 106 2.99 -7.94 12.82
C HIS A 106 1.56 -8.34 13.23
N LEU A 107 0.55 -7.77 12.55
CA LEU A 107 -0.86 -7.96 12.91
C LEU A 107 -1.33 -9.41 12.71
N HIS A 108 -0.66 -10.13 11.81
CA HIS A 108 -1.04 -11.49 11.41
C HIS A 108 0.15 -12.46 11.54
N PRO A 109 0.44 -13.00 12.74
CA PRO A 109 1.60 -13.87 12.93
C PRO A 109 1.49 -15.20 12.16
N THR A 110 2.64 -15.81 11.84
CA THR A 110 2.71 -17.15 11.22
C THR A 110 2.27 -18.22 12.21
N GLY A 111 1.31 -19.08 11.84
CA GLY A 111 0.73 -20.07 12.77
C GLY A 111 0.31 -21.40 12.14
N LEU A 112 0.36 -22.46 12.96
CA LEU A 112 -0.03 -23.82 12.60
C LEU A 112 -1.55 -23.97 12.59
N SER A 113 -2.16 -23.87 11.40
CA SER A 113 -3.37 -24.52 10.87
C SER A 113 -4.61 -24.81 11.75
N SER A 114 -4.73 -24.37 13.01
CA SER A 114 -5.91 -24.67 13.84
C SER A 114 -6.34 -23.58 14.81
N GLN A 115 -5.62 -22.46 14.94
CA GLN A 115 -6.00 -21.44 15.92
C GLN A 115 -5.85 -20.01 15.41
N THR A 116 -6.97 -19.30 15.56
CA THR A 116 -7.24 -17.87 15.40
C THR A 116 -7.55 -17.37 13.99
N THR A 117 -8.62 -16.58 13.90
CA THR A 117 -9.07 -15.73 12.79
C THR A 117 -8.07 -14.63 12.43
N ASN A 118 -6.79 -14.76 12.82
CA ASN A 118 -5.80 -13.71 12.67
C ASN A 118 -4.39 -14.22 12.33
N CYS A 119 -4.12 -15.54 12.32
CA CYS A 119 -2.81 -16.09 11.94
C CYS A 119 -2.74 -16.41 10.44
N LEU A 120 -1.59 -16.20 9.82
CA LEU A 120 -1.33 -16.68 8.46
C LEU A 120 -0.92 -18.16 8.47
N PRO A 121 -1.57 -19.03 7.68
CA PRO A 121 -1.17 -20.44 7.57
C PRO A 121 0.10 -20.56 6.71
N ALA A 122 0.86 -21.64 6.91
CA ALA A 122 1.92 -22.00 5.97
C ALA A 122 1.34 -22.17 4.54
N PRO A 123 2.08 -21.76 3.48
CA PRO A 123 3.47 -21.30 3.47
C PRO A 123 3.65 -19.79 3.68
N PHE A 124 2.60 -19.04 4.01
CA PHE A 124 2.67 -17.58 4.13
C PHE A 124 3.41 -17.16 5.41
N ASP A 125 4.32 -16.22 5.28
CA ASP A 125 5.03 -15.62 6.42
C ASP A 125 4.31 -14.36 6.89
N GLY A 126 3.81 -14.38 8.12
CA GLY A 126 3.17 -13.27 8.82
C GLY A 126 4.05 -12.04 9.01
N ASN A 127 5.37 -12.17 8.84
CA ASN A 127 6.29 -11.04 8.84
C ASN A 127 6.38 -10.35 7.47
N LEU A 128 5.71 -10.86 6.43
CA LEU A 128 5.78 -10.33 5.06
C LEU A 128 4.42 -9.89 4.54
N LEU A 129 4.41 -8.75 3.85
CA LEU A 129 3.25 -8.25 3.11
C LEU A 129 3.06 -9.07 1.82
N GLN A 130 1.98 -9.86 1.76
CA GLN A 130 1.77 -10.90 0.73
C GLN A 130 1.41 -10.37 -0.67
N ILE A 131 0.77 -9.20 -0.79
CA ILE A 131 0.33 -8.61 -2.08
C ILE A 131 1.15 -7.39 -2.47
N MET A 132 1.77 -6.72 -1.49
CA MET A 132 2.52 -5.50 -1.77
C MET A 132 3.67 -5.83 -2.73
N PRO A 133 3.87 -5.08 -3.82
CA PRO A 133 4.89 -5.37 -4.83
C PRO A 133 6.31 -4.95 -4.37
N TRP A 134 6.66 -5.22 -3.11
CA TRP A 134 7.99 -4.96 -2.55
C TRP A 134 9.13 -5.65 -3.31
N PRO A 135 8.98 -6.82 -3.97
CA PRO A 135 10.09 -7.38 -4.76
C PRO A 135 10.47 -6.48 -5.96
N VAL A 136 9.50 -5.76 -6.54
CA VAL A 136 9.77 -4.77 -7.59
C VAL A 136 10.57 -3.62 -7.00
N TYR A 137 10.14 -3.11 -5.84
CA TYR A 137 10.77 -1.95 -5.20
C TYR A 137 12.13 -2.25 -4.58
N GLN A 138 12.37 -3.50 -4.18
CA GLN A 138 13.67 -3.99 -3.70
C GLN A 138 14.79 -3.65 -4.68
N SER A 139 14.53 -3.84 -5.98
CA SER A 139 15.52 -3.64 -7.06
C SER A 139 15.85 -2.16 -7.36
N MET A 140 15.07 -1.20 -6.84
CA MET A 140 15.25 0.21 -7.18
C MET A 140 16.51 0.80 -6.51
N ALA A 141 17.50 1.25 -7.27
CA ALA A 141 18.65 1.92 -6.67
C ALA A 141 18.24 3.28 -6.04
N GLU A 142 18.88 3.66 -4.93
CA GLU A 142 18.75 5.02 -4.43
C GLU A 142 19.44 5.97 -5.40
N GLN A 143 18.79 7.08 -5.74
CA GLN A 143 19.47 8.17 -6.41
C GLN A 143 20.36 8.87 -5.38
N ALA A 144 21.64 9.03 -5.68
CA ALA A 144 22.51 9.90 -4.89
C ALA A 144 21.91 11.31 -4.87
N MET A 145 21.59 11.81 -3.68
CA MET A 145 21.07 13.16 -3.48
C MET A 145 22.21 14.17 -3.39
#